data_AF-A0A072NE71-F1
#
_entry.id   AF-A0A072NE71-F1
#
_cell.length_a   1.000
_cell.length_b   1.000
_cell.length_c   1.000
_cell.angle_alpha   90.00
_cell.angle_beta   90.00
_cell.angle_gamma   90.00
#
_symmetry.space_group_name_H-M   'P 1'
#
loop_
_entity.id
_entity.type
_entity.pdbx_description
1 polymer ?
#
loop_
_entity_poly.entity_id
_entity_poly.type
_entity_poly.pdbx_seq_one_letter_code
_entity_poly.pdbx_strand_id
1 'polypeptide(L)'
;MKKIELVTENIIQKIISGIESASTIYILTAFVMKSGVELLKPHLEKAAKRGADIKICTGDYLYITQPEGLKKLIDIHKELEVRMWRSAWQHAHQVG
;
A
#
# COMPACT_ATOMS: atom_id res chain seq x y z
N MET A 1 -9.52 9.10 -22.99
CA MET A 1 -10.63 8.34 -22.36
C MET A 1 -10.04 7.47 -21.25
N LYS A 2 -10.64 7.41 -20.06
CA LYS A 2 -10.19 6.46 -19.02
C LYS A 2 -10.56 5.04 -19.47
N LYS A 3 -9.56 4.19 -19.71
CA LYS A 3 -9.75 2.77 -20.01
C LYS A 3 -10.13 2.06 -18.70
N ILE A 4 -11.40 1.67 -18.57
CA ILE A 4 -11.86 0.83 -17.46
C ILE A 4 -11.66 -0.62 -17.89
N GLU A 5 -11.04 -1.42 -17.03
CA GLU A 5 -10.77 -2.83 -17.29
C GLU A 5 -11.00 -3.62 -16.00
N LEU A 6 -11.77 -4.70 -16.10
CA LEU A 6 -11.93 -5.66 -15.02
C LEU A 6 -10.75 -6.64 -15.03
N VAL A 7 -10.10 -6.81 -13.89
CA VAL A 7 -8.93 -7.68 -13.74
C VAL A 7 -9.27 -8.74 -12.69
N THR A 8 -9.51 -9.97 -13.14
CA THR A 8 -9.85 -11.11 -12.27
C THR A 8 -8.69 -12.09 -12.09
N GLU A 9 -7.67 -11.99 -12.95
CA GLU A 9 -6.50 -12.88 -12.96
C GLU A 9 -5.21 -12.06 -13.11
N ASN A 10 -4.09 -12.60 -12.63
CA ASN A 10 -2.76 -12.00 -12.77
C ASN A 10 -2.67 -10.52 -12.34
N ILE A 11 -3.49 -10.11 -11.36
CA ILE A 11 -3.58 -8.71 -10.93
C ILE A 11 -2.24 -8.12 -10.51
N ILE A 12 -1.36 -8.96 -9.94
CA ILE A 12 -0.02 -8.57 -9.54
C ILE A 12 0.83 -8.05 -10.71
N GLN A 13 0.77 -8.71 -11.87
CA GLN A 13 1.55 -8.30 -13.05
C GLN A 13 1.11 -6.92 -13.54
N LYS A 14 -0.19 -6.65 -13.46
CA LYS A 14 -0.74 -5.38 -13.88
C LYS A 14 -0.39 -4.23 -12.93
N ILE A 15 -0.42 -4.51 -11.62
CA ILE A 15 0.06 -3.56 -10.61
C ILE A 15 1.54 -3.24 -10.83
N ILE A 16 2.37 -4.28 -11.04
CA ILE A 16 3.80 -4.12 -11.30
C ILE A 16 4.05 -3.25 -12.53
N SER A 17 3.41 -3.56 -13.66
CA SER A 17 3.54 -2.79 -14.90
C SER A 17 3.16 -1.31 -14.72
N GLY A 18 2.12 -1.04 -13.93
CA GLY A 18 1.73 0.32 -13.55
C GLY A 18 2.82 1.02 -12.73
N ILE A 19 3.35 0.37 -11.70
CA ILE A 19 4.42 0.91 -10.85
C ILE A 19 5.69 1.21 -11.67
N GLU A 20 6.03 0.34 -12.62
CA GLU A 20 7.26 0.46 -13.39
C GLU A 20 7.25 1.64 -14.38
N SER A 21 6.07 2.12 -14.79
CA SER A 21 5.92 3.20 -15.77
C SER A 21 5.40 4.52 -15.19
N ALA A 22 4.70 4.49 -14.05
CA ALA A 22 4.07 5.68 -13.49
C ALA A 22 5.06 6.68 -12.89
N SER A 23 4.76 7.97 -13.05
CA SER A 23 5.39 9.09 -12.34
C SER A 23 4.74 9.39 -10.98
N THR A 24 3.50 8.91 -10.78
CA THR A 24 2.74 9.09 -9.55
C THR A 24 2.01 7.81 -9.21
N ILE A 25 2.18 7.30 -7.99
CA ILE A 25 1.68 6.02 -7.52
C ILE A 25 0.97 6.22 -6.18
N TYR A 26 -0.36 6.20 -6.20
CA TYR A 26 -1.17 6.28 -4.99
C TYR A 26 -1.88 4.96 -4.73
N ILE A 27 -1.57 4.33 -3.60
CA ILE A 27 -2.17 3.06 -3.18
C ILE A 27 -3.04 3.31 -1.96
N LEU A 28 -4.33 3.03 -2.11
CA LEU A 28 -5.32 3.02 -1.03
C LEU A 28 -5.73 1.57 -0.77
N THR A 29 -5.45 1.06 0.42
CA THR A 29 -5.79 -0.32 0.79
C THR A 29 -6.34 -0.39 2.21
N ALA A 30 -7.35 -1.23 2.44
CA ALA A 30 -7.92 -1.38 3.78
C ALA A 30 -6.91 -1.94 4.79
N PHE A 31 -6.00 -2.82 4.35
CA PHE A 31 -4.97 -3.42 5.20
C PHE A 31 -3.69 -3.71 4.40
N VAL A 32 -2.59 -3.88 5.14
CA VAL A 32 -1.27 -4.26 4.60
C VAL A 32 -0.79 -5.55 5.24
N MET A 33 -0.38 -6.50 4.39
CA MET A 33 0.26 -7.76 4.81
C MET A 33 1.72 -7.78 4.36
N LYS A 34 2.60 -8.37 5.18
CA LYS A 34 4.04 -8.50 4.89
C LYS A 34 4.31 -9.13 3.53
N SER A 35 3.60 -10.20 3.18
CA SER A 35 3.75 -10.92 1.92
C SER A 35 3.49 -10.02 0.71
N GLY A 36 2.42 -9.22 0.74
CA GLY A 36 2.11 -8.26 -0.32
C GLY A 36 3.18 -7.18 -0.47
N VAL A 37 3.72 -6.69 0.65
CA VAL A 37 4.81 -5.71 0.65
C VAL A 37 6.09 -6.30 0.05
N GLU A 38 6.45 -7.52 0.40
CA GLU A 38 7.65 -8.18 -0.14
C GLU A 38 7.58 -8.36 -1.66
N LEU A 39 6.39 -8.66 -2.19
CA LEU A 39 6.16 -8.74 -3.64
C LEU A 39 6.35 -7.38 -4.34
N LEU A 40 5.84 -6.29 -3.77
CA LEU A 40 5.87 -4.97 -4.41
C LEU A 40 7.17 -4.19 -4.15
N LYS A 41 7.88 -4.49 -3.06
CA LYS A 41 9.09 -3.77 -2.62
C LYS A 41 10.10 -3.48 -3.73
N PRO A 42 10.59 -4.46 -4.52
CA PRO A 42 11.61 -4.17 -5.53
C PRO A 42 11.11 -3.22 -6.63
N HIS A 43 9.81 -3.22 -6.94
CA HIS A 43 9.23 -2.35 -7.96
C HIS A 43 9.00 -0.93 -7.42
N LEU A 44 8.51 -0.82 -6.17
CA LEU A 44 8.35 0.46 -5.49
C LEU A 44 9.70 1.16 -5.27
N GLU A 45 10.74 0.40 -4.91
CA GLU A 45 12.09 0.93 -4.74
C GLU A 45 12.65 1.48 -6.07
N LYS A 46 12.48 0.76 -7.18
CA LYS A 46 12.86 1.23 -8.51
C LYS A 46 12.09 2.49 -8.92
N ALA A 47 10.79 2.53 -8.67
CA ALA A 47 9.97 3.70 -8.96
C ALA A 47 10.41 4.92 -8.13
N ALA A 48 10.72 4.73 -6.85
CA ALA A 48 11.22 5.79 -5.98
C ALA A 48 12.59 6.32 -6.45
N LYS A 49 13.51 5.43 -6.85
CA LYS A 49 14.82 5.81 -7.43
C LYS A 49 14.69 6.57 -8.74
N ARG A 50 13.64 6.32 -9.53
CA ARG A 50 13.30 7.09 -10.73
C ARG A 50 12.74 8.49 -10.39
N GLY A 51 12.35 8.74 -9.14
CA GLY A 51 11.75 9.99 -8.70
C GLY A 51 10.22 10.04 -8.83
N ALA A 52 9.55 8.88 -8.84
CA ALA A 52 8.09 8.85 -8.80
C ALA A 52 7.56 9.36 -7.43
N ASP A 53 6.43 10.09 -7.45
CA ASP A 53 5.70 10.48 -6.23
C ASP A 53 4.87 9.28 -5.74
N ILE A 54 5.27 8.69 -4.61
CA ILE A 54 4.65 7.47 -4.08
C ILE A 54 4.01 7.77 -2.74
N LYS A 55 2.69 7.57 -2.66
CA LYS A 55 1.92 7.69 -1.43
C LYS A 55 1.09 6.44 -1.19
N ILE A 56 1.17 5.90 0.00
CA ILE A 56 0.42 4.73 0.42
C ILE A 56 -0.40 5.10 1.64
N CYS A 57 -1.70 4.87 1.58
CA CYS A 57 -2.61 5.04 2.69
C CYS A 57 -3.26 3.70 3.03
N THR A 58 -3.16 3.29 4.29
CA THR A 58 -3.81 2.08 4.79
C THR A 58 -4.63 2.31 6.04
N GLY A 59 -5.40 1.33 6.46
CA GLY A 59 -6.23 1.38 7.67
C GLY A 59 -5.81 0.37 8.72
N ASP A 60 -6.32 0.54 9.94
CA ASP A 60 -6.32 -0.48 11.00
C ASP A 60 -7.63 -1.29 11.04
N TYR A 61 -8.44 -1.21 9.98
CA TYR A 61 -9.72 -1.90 9.89
C TYR A 61 -9.55 -3.41 10.11
N LEU A 62 -10.39 -3.97 10.99
CA LEU A 62 -10.37 -5.38 11.42
C LEU A 62 -9.04 -5.84 12.08
N TYR A 63 -8.12 -4.93 12.41
CA TYR A 63 -6.81 -5.27 13.00
C TYR A 63 -5.96 -6.24 12.15
N ILE A 64 -6.15 -6.25 10.83
CA ILE A 64 -5.44 -7.16 9.91
C ILE A 64 -4.06 -6.62 9.55
N THR A 65 -3.88 -5.30 9.54
CA THR A 65 -2.61 -4.68 9.14
C THR A 65 -1.46 -5.15 10.01
N GLN A 66 -0.50 -5.83 9.38
CA GLN A 66 0.66 -6.40 10.06
C GLN A 66 1.71 -5.30 10.29
N PRO A 67 2.15 -5.08 11.55
CA PRO A 67 3.18 -4.09 11.87
C PRO A 67 4.47 -4.28 11.05
N GLU A 68 4.86 -5.52 10.77
CA GLU A 68 6.05 -5.83 9.96
C GLU A 68 5.88 -5.40 8.50
N GLY A 69 4.66 -5.47 7.97
CA GLY A 69 4.33 -4.97 6.63
C GLY A 69 4.47 -3.45 6.55
N LEU A 70 3.92 -2.74 7.53
CA LEU A 70 4.07 -1.28 7.63
C LEU A 70 5.54 -0.86 7.76
N LYS A 71 6.29 -1.50 8.65
CA LYS A 71 7.72 -1.24 8.83
C LYS A 71 8.47 -1.42 7.51
N LYS A 72 8.22 -2.54 6.83
CA LYS A 72 8.85 -2.81 5.53
C LYS A 72 8.50 -1.78 4.45
N LEU A 73 7.29 -1.22 4.44
CA LEU A 73 6.90 -0.17 3.49
C LEU A 73 7.64 1.14 3.76
N ILE A 74 7.72 1.56 5.02
CA ILE A 74 8.44 2.77 5.44
C ILE A 74 9.94 2.63 5.10
N ASP A 75 10.50 1.43 5.27
CA ASP A 75 11.91 1.13 4.99
C ASP A 75 12.23 0.98 3.48
N ILE A 76 11.27 1.13 2.56
CA ILE A 76 11.54 1.00 1.11
C ILE A 76 12.41 2.15 0.61
N HIS A 77 12.00 3.38 0.89
CA HIS A 77 12.69 4.57 0.41
C HIS A 77 12.26 5.81 1.21
N LYS A 78 13.20 6.71 1.51
CA LYS A 78 12.94 7.92 2.33
C LYS A 78 11.89 8.88 1.76
N GLU A 79 11.72 8.90 0.43
CA GLU A 79 10.74 9.77 -0.26
C GLU A 79 9.36 9.11 -0.39
N LEU A 80 9.19 7.85 0.05
CA LEU A 80 7.90 7.17 0.01
C LEU A 80 7.08 7.56 1.24
N GLU A 81 5.90 8.14 1.02
CA GLU A 81 5.01 8.51 2.12
C GLU A 81 4.05 7.37 2.45
N VAL A 82 4.07 6.92 3.72
CA VAL A 82 3.09 5.96 4.25
C VAL A 82 2.23 6.65 5.31
N ARG A 83 0.91 6.57 5.17
CA ARG A 83 -0.05 7.07 6.16
C ARG A 83 -0.97 5.94 6.60
N MET A 84 -1.33 5.95 7.89
CA MET A 84 -2.30 5.02 8.44
C MET A 84 -3.52 5.81 8.94
N TRP A 85 -4.68 5.47 8.41
CA TRP A 85 -5.97 5.92 8.89
C TRP A 85 -6.43 5.04 10.04
N ARG A 86 -6.73 5.66 11.18
CA ARG A 86 -7.28 4.96 12.33
C ARG A 86 -8.80 4.95 12.22
N SER A 87 -9.38 3.76 12.12
CA SER A 87 -10.82 3.57 12.21
C SER A 87 -11.26 3.89 13.64
N ALA A 88 -12.30 4.73 13.75
CA ALA A 88 -12.77 5.27 15.02
C ALA A 88 -13.58 4.25 15.85
N TRP A 89 -13.15 2.98 15.92
CA TRP A 89 -13.69 2.04 16.89
C TRP A 89 -13.08 2.34 18.25
N GLN A 90 -13.66 3.33 18.91
CA GLN A 90 -13.60 3.47 20.35
C GLN A 90 -14.03 2.15 20.97
N HIS A 91 -13.26 1.67 21.93
CA HIS A 91 -13.59 0.54 22.79
C HIS A 91 -15.06 0.60 23.25
N ALA A 92 -15.97 -0.14 22.61
CA ALA A 92 -17.26 -0.47 23.19
C ALA A 92 -17.10 -1.66 24.15
N HIS A 93 -16.23 -1.47 25.15
CA HIS A 93 -16.24 -2.20 26.41
C HIS A 93 -16.05 -1.15 27.51
N GLN A 94 -17.11 -0.38 27.74
CA GLN A 94 -17.42 0.04 29.11
C GLN A 94 -17.70 -1.25 29.87
N VAL A 95 -16.72 -1.68 30.65
CA VAL A 95 -16.95 -2.62 31.75
C VAL A 95 -17.76 -1.82 32.76
N GLY A 96 -19.05 -2.13 32.87
CA GLY A 96 -19.90 -1.72 33.98
C GLY A 96 -19.68 -2.60 35.20
#